data_AF-A0A917P4T9-F1
#
_entry.id   AF-A0A917P4T9-F1
#
_cell.length_a   1.000
_cell.length_b   1.000
_cell.length_c   1.000
_cell.angle_alpha   90.00
_cell.angle_beta   90.00
_cell.angle_gamma   90.00
#
_symmetry.space_group_name_H-M   'P 1'
#
loop_
_entity.id
_entity.type
_entity.pdbx_description
1 polymer ?
#
loop_
_entity_poly.entity_id
_entity_poly.type
_entity_poly.pdbx_seq_one_letter_code
_entity_poly.pdbx_strand_id
1 'polypeptide(L)'
;MAPEAHAQAAKGVLPEGLATQGARANGAVMVGAGALFAAGAFGKWPAYALAATLVPVTLLGHRFWEKEGQEKRTELIQVLKNVALFGAVLYVAGER
;
A
#
# COMPACT_ATOMS: atom_id res chain seq x y z
N MET A 1 -6.41 9.23 9.43
CA MET A 1 -6.36 7.85 9.97
C MET A 1 -5.07 7.75 10.76
N ALA A 2 -5.15 7.53 12.08
CA ALA A 2 -3.99 7.56 12.97
C ALA A 2 -3.01 6.42 12.65
N PRO A 3 -1.69 6.57 12.91
CA PRO A 3 -0.69 5.50 12.73
C PRO A 3 -1.04 4.22 13.50
N GLU A 4 -1.88 4.34 14.53
CA GLU A 4 -2.43 3.24 15.34
C GLU A 4 -3.31 2.28 14.56
N ALA A 5 -4.03 2.75 13.53
CA ALA A 5 -4.92 1.91 12.72
C ALA A 5 -4.14 0.93 11.82
N HIS A 6 -2.99 1.36 11.29
CA HIS A 6 -2.09 0.47 10.53
C HIS A 6 -1.36 -0.52 11.44
N ALA A 7 -1.04 -0.12 12.67
CA ALA A 7 -0.46 -1.02 13.67
C ALA A 7 -1.47 -2.11 14.11
N GLN A 8 -2.76 -1.77 14.26
CA GLN A 8 -3.81 -2.72 14.65
C GLN A 8 -4.05 -3.83 13.61
N ALA A 9 -3.94 -3.54 12.30
CA ALA A 9 -4.07 -4.56 11.26
C ALA A 9 -2.98 -5.66 11.33
N ALA A 10 -1.79 -5.31 11.84
CA ALA A 10 -0.66 -6.22 11.99
C ALA A 10 -0.56 -6.92 13.35
N LYS A 11 -1.36 -6.51 14.35
CA LYS A 11 -1.32 -7.04 15.74
C LYS A 11 -1.56 -8.55 15.85
N GLY A 12 -2.11 -9.19 14.82
CA GLY A 12 -2.29 -10.65 14.76
C GLY A 12 -1.16 -11.43 14.09
N VAL A 13 -0.17 -10.76 13.48
CA VAL A 13 0.83 -11.41 12.59
C VAL A 13 2.27 -11.06 12.99
N LEU A 14 2.52 -9.87 13.55
CA LEU A 14 3.88 -9.40 13.87
C LEU A 14 3.97 -8.75 15.26
N PRO A 15 5.14 -8.83 15.94
CA PRO A 15 5.43 -8.06 17.15
C PRO A 15 5.16 -6.55 16.95
N GLU A 16 4.53 -5.88 17.93
CA GLU A 16 4.07 -4.48 17.79
C GLU A 16 5.18 -3.49 17.36
N GLY A 17 6.41 -3.72 17.80
CA GLY A 17 7.57 -2.91 17.40
C GLY A 17 7.88 -3.02 15.89
N LEU A 18 7.78 -4.23 15.33
CA LEU A 18 8.01 -4.49 13.92
C LEU A 18 6.84 -3.99 13.06
N ALA A 19 5.61 -4.08 13.55
CA ALA A 19 4.43 -3.51 12.90
C ALA A 19 4.54 -1.99 12.73
N THR A 20 4.91 -1.29 13.80
CA THR A 20 5.02 0.19 13.79
C THR A 20 6.16 0.67 12.90
N GLN A 21 7.33 0.01 12.99
CA GLN A 21 8.48 0.32 12.13
C GLN A 21 8.19 0.02 10.66
N GLY A 22 7.55 -1.12 10.38
CA GLY A 22 7.13 -1.50 9.02
C GLY A 22 6.15 -0.50 8.42
N ALA A 23 5.15 -0.05 9.19
CA ALA A 23 4.20 0.97 8.74
C ALA A 23 4.89 2.30 8.40
N ARG A 24 5.85 2.75 9.22
CA ARG A 24 6.63 3.97 8.97
C ARG A 24 7.52 3.84 7.74
N ALA A 25 8.21 2.71 7.59
CA ALA A 25 9.05 2.43 6.43
C ALA A 25 8.22 2.41 5.14
N ASN A 26 7.06 1.74 5.16
CA ASN A 26 6.15 1.69 4.01
C ASN A 26 5.65 3.10 3.63
N GLY A 27 5.26 3.91 4.62
CA GLY A 27 4.85 5.29 4.38
C GLY A 27 5.97 6.16 3.78
N ALA A 28 7.20 6.03 4.28
CA ALA A 28 8.36 6.75 3.74
C ALA A 28 8.65 6.34 2.28
N VAL A 29 8.57 5.05 1.96
CA VAL A 29 8.74 4.55 0.58
C VAL A 29 7.63 5.08 -0.32
N MET A 30 6.37 5.07 0.11
CA MET A 30 5.26 5.58 -0.71
C MET A 30 5.42 7.07 -1.03
N VAL A 31 5.77 7.89 -0.04
CA VAL A 31 5.98 9.33 -0.26
C VAL A 31 7.20 9.57 -1.16
N GLY A 32 8.32 8.92 -0.87
CA GLY A 32 9.55 9.07 -1.64
C GLY A 32 9.39 8.61 -3.10
N ALA A 33 8.88 7.40 -3.30
CA ALA A 33 8.66 6.83 -4.63
C ALA A 33 7.58 7.60 -5.40
N GLY A 34 6.51 8.05 -4.74
CA GLY A 34 5.49 8.92 -5.34
C GLY A 34 6.05 10.25 -5.84
N ALA A 35 6.87 10.91 -5.02
CA ALA A 35 7.52 12.17 -5.41
C ALA A 35 8.50 11.98 -6.58
N LEU A 36 9.33 10.93 -6.53
CA LEU A 36 10.27 10.62 -7.62
C LEU A 36 9.54 10.25 -8.92
N PHE A 37 8.46 9.47 -8.83
CA PHE A 37 7.62 9.11 -9.96
C PHE A 37 6.95 10.32 -10.61
N ALA A 38 6.43 11.25 -9.79
CA ALA A 38 5.82 12.50 -10.26
C ALA A 38 6.86 13.43 -10.91
N ALA A 39 8.08 13.49 -10.35
CA ALA A 39 9.20 14.26 -10.90
C ALA A 39 9.80 13.63 -12.18
N GLY A 40 9.38 12.41 -12.56
CA GLY A 40 9.96 11.69 -13.71
C GLY A 40 11.41 11.26 -13.48
N ALA A 41 11.88 11.23 -12.24
CA ALA A 41 13.26 10.88 -11.89
C ALA A 41 13.46 9.36 -11.87
N PHE A 42 14.68 8.89 -12.15
CA PHE A 42 15.07 7.47 -12.10
C PHE A 42 14.27 6.53 -13.04
N GLY A 43 13.59 7.07 -14.06
CA GLY A 43 12.86 6.29 -15.06
C GLY A 43 11.71 5.47 -14.46
N LYS A 44 11.75 4.13 -14.66
CA LYS A 44 10.68 3.19 -14.26
C LYS A 44 10.80 2.68 -12.82
N TRP A 45 11.95 2.88 -12.16
CA TRP A 45 12.22 2.32 -10.83
C TRP A 45 11.26 2.80 -9.73
N PRO A 46 10.89 4.09 -9.64
CA PRO A 46 9.92 4.54 -8.63
C PRO A 46 8.54 3.89 -8.81
N ALA A 47 8.16 3.58 -10.05
CA ALA A 47 6.90 2.90 -10.35
C ALA A 47 6.91 1.45 -9.84
N TYR A 48 8.00 0.70 -10.05
CA TYR A 48 8.15 -0.64 -9.49
C TYR A 48 8.19 -0.64 -7.96
N ALA A 49 8.82 0.35 -7.35
CA ALA A 49 8.83 0.51 -5.89
C ALA A 49 7.40 0.73 -5.35
N LEU A 50 6.63 1.63 -5.96
CA LEU A 50 5.22 1.85 -5.62
C LEU A 50 4.41 0.56 -5.79
N ALA A 51 4.55 -0.10 -6.94
CA ALA A 51 3.87 -1.37 -7.23
C ALA A 51 4.16 -2.43 -6.16
N ALA A 52 5.43 -2.60 -5.77
CA ALA A 52 5.85 -3.57 -4.76
C ALA A 52 5.25 -3.27 -3.37
N THR A 53 5.13 -2.00 -2.97
CA THR A 53 4.55 -1.62 -1.67
C THR A 53 3.04 -1.88 -1.57
N LEU A 54 2.32 -1.90 -2.69
CA LEU A 54 0.87 -2.09 -2.71
C LEU A 54 0.47 -3.54 -2.38
N VAL A 55 1.33 -4.52 -2.65
CA VAL A 55 1.07 -5.94 -2.38
C VAL A 55 0.93 -6.23 -0.86
N PRO A 56 1.90 -5.91 0.00
CA PRO A 56 1.77 -6.16 1.44
C PRO A 56 0.68 -5.29 2.08
N VAL A 57 0.47 -4.04 1.62
CA VAL A 57 -0.59 -3.18 2.15
C VAL A 57 -1.99 -3.74 1.86
N THR A 58 -2.16 -4.43 0.73
CA THR A 58 -3.44 -5.05 0.34
C THR A 58 -3.66 -6.37 1.08
N LEU A 59 -2.64 -7.22 1.16
CA LEU A 59 -2.74 -8.55 1.77
C LEU A 59 -2.84 -8.51 3.31
N LEU A 60 -2.09 -7.60 3.94
CA LEU A 60 -2.03 -7.50 5.41
C LEU A 60 -2.97 -6.43 5.97
N GLY A 61 -3.19 -5.34 5.22
CA GLY A 61 -3.97 -4.20 5.70
C GLY A 61 -5.48 -4.34 5.50
N HIS A 62 -5.92 -5.07 4.46
CA HIS A 62 -7.31 -5.02 3.97
C HIS A 62 -7.86 -6.41 3.62
N ARG A 63 -7.91 -7.30 4.62
CA ARG A 63 -8.39 -8.69 4.48
C ARG A 63 -9.92 -8.75 4.34
N PHE A 64 -10.47 -8.23 3.24
CA PHE A 64 -11.92 -8.17 3.02
C PHE A 64 -12.60 -9.55 3.05
N TRP A 65 -11.84 -10.61 2.73
CA TRP A 65 -12.31 -12.00 2.76
C TRP A 65 -12.62 -12.52 4.17
N GLU A 66 -12.16 -11.84 5.22
CA GLU A 66 -12.46 -12.18 6.62
C GLU A 66 -13.55 -11.31 7.25
N LYS A 67 -14.12 -10.39 6.47
CA LYS A 67 -15.12 -9.41 6.92
C LYS A 67 -16.50 -9.72 6.35
N GLU A 68 -17.54 -9.23 7.00
CA GLU A 68 -18.93 -9.37 6.57
C GLU A 68 -19.67 -8.01 6.53
N GLY A 69 -20.85 -8.00 5.90
CA GLY A 69 -21.71 -6.82 5.86
C GLY A 69 -21.06 -5.56 5.25
N GLN A 70 -21.26 -4.41 5.90
CA GLN A 70 -20.73 -3.12 5.44
C GLN A 70 -19.20 -3.05 5.53
N GLU A 71 -18.59 -3.71 6.51
CA GLU A 71 -17.15 -3.70 6.70
C GLU A 71 -16.42 -4.38 5.54
N LYS A 72 -16.95 -5.52 5.06
CA LYS A 72 -16.45 -6.18 3.84
C LYS A 72 -16.44 -5.25 2.64
N ARG A 73 -17.52 -4.47 2.46
CA ARG A 73 -17.65 -3.54 1.33
C ARG A 73 -16.62 -2.42 1.40
N THR A 74 -16.40 -1.87 2.59
CA THR A 74 -15.38 -0.84 2.83
C THR A 74 -13.98 -1.36 2.56
N GLU A 75 -13.62 -2.53 3.08
CA GLU A 75 -12.32 -3.16 2.84
C GLU A 75 -12.11 -3.49 1.37
N LEU A 76 -13.14 -4.02 0.70
CA LEU A 76 -13.11 -4.31 -0.73
C LEU A 76 -12.83 -3.03 -1.54
N ILE A 77 -13.44 -1.89 -1.19
CA ILE A 77 -13.16 -0.61 -1.85
C ILE A 77 -11.69 -0.20 -1.70
N GLN A 78 -11.09 -0.40 -0.53
CA GLN A 78 -9.66 -0.10 -0.32
C GLN A 78 -8.77 -1.00 -1.17
N VAL A 79 -9.09 -2.29 -1.25
CA VAL A 79 -8.39 -3.24 -2.14
C VAL A 79 -8.50 -2.81 -3.60
N LEU A 80 -9.70 -2.47 -4.08
CA LEU A 80 -9.88 -2.00 -5.46
C LEU A 80 -9.09 -0.72 -5.77
N LYS A 81 -9.02 0.22 -4.82
CA LYS A 81 -8.20 1.44 -4.97
C LYS A 81 -6.72 1.10 -5.17
N ASN A 82 -6.18 0.19 -4.37
CA ASN A 82 -4.78 -0.23 -4.49
C ASN A 82 -4.51 -0.93 -5.83
N VAL A 83 -5.44 -1.79 -6.29
CA VAL A 83 -5.32 -2.46 -7.59
C VAL A 83 -5.37 -1.47 -8.75
N ALA A 84 -6.28 -0.50 -8.71
CA ALA A 84 -6.37 0.55 -9.73
C ALA A 84 -5.09 1.39 -9.78
N LEU A 85 -4.54 1.79 -8.62
CA LEU A 85 -3.28 2.52 -8.53
C LEU A 85 -2.09 1.69 -9.03
N PHE A 86 -2.03 0.40 -8.69
CA PHE A 86 -0.99 -0.51 -9.16
C PHE A 86 -0.99 -0.57 -10.69
N GLY A 87 -2.16 -0.79 -11.30
CA GLY A 87 -2.32 -0.81 -12.76
C GLY A 87 -1.91 0.52 -13.41
N ALA A 88 -2.34 1.65 -12.85
CA ALA A 88 -2.02 2.98 -13.39
C ALA A 88 -0.50 3.27 -13.36
N VAL A 89 0.17 2.94 -12.26
CA VAL A 89 1.61 3.15 -12.10
C VAL A 89 2.42 2.27 -13.07
N LEU A 90 1.99 1.01 -13.28
CA LEU A 90 2.62 0.13 -14.27
C LEU A 90 2.38 0.59 -15.71
N TYR A 91 1.17 1.05 -16.04
CA TYR A 91 0.85 1.60 -17.36
C TYR A 91 1.78 2.76 -17.72
N VAL A 92 1.89 3.74 -16.81
CA VAL A 92 2.76 4.92 -17.00
C VAL A 92 4.24 4.52 -17.07
N ALA A 93 4.66 3.50 -16.32
CA ALA A 93 6.01 2.95 -16.46
C ALA A 93 6.24 2.26 -17.82
N GLY A 94 5.19 1.69 -18.41
CA GLY A 94 5.22 1.08 -19.74
C GLY A 94 5.36 2.10 -20.87
N GLU A 95 4.72 3.27 -20.75
CA GLU A 95 4.77 4.34 -21.76
C GLU A 95 6.07 5.16 -21.78
N ARG A 96 6.79 5.24 -20.64
CA ARG A 96 8.07 5.94 -20.54
C ARG A 96 9.24 5.12 -21.07
#